data_AF-K9K2S5-F1
#
_entry.id   AF-K9K2S5-F1
#
_cell.length_a   1.000
_cell.length_b   1.000
_cell.length_c   1.000
_cell.angle_alpha   90.00
_cell.angle_beta   90.00
_cell.angle_gamma   90.00
#
_symmetry.space_group_name_H-M   'P 1'
#
loop_
_entity.id
_entity.type
_entity.pdbx_description
1 polymer ?
#
loop_
_entity_poly.entity_id
_entity_poly.type
_entity_poly.pdbx_seq_one_letter_code
_entity_poly.pdbx_strand_id
1 'polypeptide(L)'
;PVLVFKLTADFREDPGPRKVNLGVGAYRTDDCQPWVLPVVRKVEQKIANDSSLNHEYLPILGLAEFRSCASRLALGDDSPALQEKRVGGVQSLGGTGALRIGAEFLSRWYNGTNNKNTPVYVSSPTWENHNGVFSGAGFKDIRSYHYWDATKRGLDLQGFLNDLENAPEFSIIVLHACAHNPTGTDPTPEQWKEIASVMKRRFLFPFFDSAYQGFASGDLNRDAWAVRYFVSEGFELFCAQSFSKNFGLYNERVGNLTVVAKEPDSILRVLSQMEKIVRITWSNPPAQGARIVAFTLSDPGLFKEWTGNVKTMADRILSMRSELRARLEALKTPGTWNHITEQIGMFSFTGLN
;
A
#
# COMPACT_ATOMS: atom_id res chain seq x y z
N PRO A 1 12.43 7.66 19.41
CA PRO A 1 12.98 7.15 18.14
C PRO A 1 12.04 6.10 17.53
N VAL A 2 11.74 6.19 16.23
CA VAL A 2 10.95 5.16 15.52
C VAL A 2 11.75 3.86 15.52
N LEU A 3 11.19 2.78 16.08
CA LEU A 3 11.93 1.56 16.44
C LEU A 3 12.63 0.91 15.24
N VAL A 4 11.97 0.83 14.08
CA VAL A 4 12.54 0.21 12.87
C VAL A 4 13.79 0.96 12.35
N PHE A 5 13.85 2.29 12.51
CA PHE A 5 15.03 3.06 12.12
C PHE A 5 16.16 2.94 13.13
N LYS A 6 15.84 2.80 14.43
CA LYS A 6 16.84 2.52 15.46
C LYS A 6 17.53 1.17 15.21
N LEU A 7 16.78 0.12 14.88
CA LEU A 7 17.36 -1.19 14.56
C LEU A 7 18.32 -1.12 13.36
N THR A 8 18.02 -0.27 12.38
CA THR A 8 18.91 -0.06 11.22
C THR A 8 20.20 0.66 11.61
N ALA A 9 20.13 1.62 12.53
CA ALA A 9 21.30 2.29 13.07
C ALA A 9 22.16 1.29 13.86
N ASP A 10 21.55 0.48 14.73
CA ASP A 10 22.24 -0.52 15.55
C ASP A 10 22.94 -1.56 14.69
N PHE A 11 22.27 -2.05 13.64
CA PHE A 11 22.87 -2.93 12.65
C PHE A 11 24.10 -2.30 11.95
N ARG A 12 24.10 -0.99 11.69
CA ARG A 12 25.25 -0.32 11.05
C ARG A 12 26.44 -0.23 12.00
N GLU A 13 26.18 0.04 13.28
CA GLU A 13 27.21 0.18 14.33
C GLU A 13 27.81 -1.17 14.77
N ASP A 14 27.08 -2.28 14.62
CA ASP A 14 27.58 -3.61 14.96
C ASP A 14 28.82 -4.01 14.10
N PRO A 15 30.01 -4.28 14.69
CA PRO A 15 31.20 -4.67 13.94
C PRO A 15 31.22 -6.15 13.52
N GLY A 16 30.23 -6.95 13.94
CA GLY A 16 30.17 -8.38 13.71
C GLY A 16 30.14 -8.74 12.23
N PRO A 17 31.02 -9.64 11.75
CA PRO A 17 31.11 -9.98 10.31
C PRO A 17 29.95 -10.85 9.80
N ARG A 18 29.10 -11.36 10.71
CA ARG A 18 27.94 -12.23 10.40
C ARG A 18 26.60 -11.59 10.75
N LYS A 19 26.55 -10.26 10.87
CA LYS A 19 25.32 -9.53 11.16
C LYS A 19 24.33 -9.62 9.99
N VAL A 20 23.04 -9.74 10.31
CA VAL A 20 21.96 -9.76 9.31
C VAL A 20 20.90 -8.75 9.72
N ASN A 21 20.44 -7.92 8.78
CA ASN A 21 19.35 -6.99 9.02
C ASN A 21 18.03 -7.59 8.52
N LEU A 22 17.16 -7.99 9.46
CA LEU A 22 15.83 -8.54 9.19
C LEU A 22 14.69 -7.57 9.53
N GLY A 23 14.99 -6.32 9.91
CA GLY A 23 13.94 -5.36 10.30
C GLY A 23 13.52 -4.38 9.20
N VAL A 24 14.35 -4.14 8.19
CA VAL A 24 14.03 -3.20 7.12
C VAL A 24 13.16 -3.85 6.05
N GLY A 25 11.97 -3.29 5.79
CA GLY A 25 11.10 -3.65 4.67
C GLY A 25 11.58 -3.12 3.32
N ALA A 26 12.79 -3.50 2.90
CA ALA A 26 13.36 -3.14 1.61
C ALA A 26 14.09 -4.33 0.98
N TYR A 27 13.91 -4.50 -0.33
CA TYR A 27 14.49 -5.62 -1.06
C TYR A 27 16.02 -5.48 -1.14
N ARG A 28 16.72 -6.62 -1.11
CA ARG A 28 18.19 -6.70 -1.14
C ARG A 28 18.65 -7.78 -2.13
N THR A 29 19.85 -7.62 -2.66
CA THR A 29 20.56 -8.67 -3.41
C THR A 29 21.18 -9.69 -2.46
N ASP A 30 21.87 -10.70 -3.00
CA ASP A 30 22.59 -11.71 -2.23
C ASP A 30 23.78 -11.10 -1.44
N ASP A 31 24.36 -10.00 -1.95
CA ASP A 31 25.38 -9.20 -1.26
C ASP A 31 24.81 -8.22 -0.22
N CYS A 32 23.53 -8.38 0.15
CA CYS A 32 22.78 -7.48 1.04
C CYS A 32 22.74 -6.01 0.56
N GLN A 33 22.90 -5.75 -0.74
CA GLN A 33 22.85 -4.40 -1.31
C GLN A 33 21.45 -4.04 -1.83
N PRO A 34 21.07 -2.75 -1.87
CA PRO A 34 19.86 -2.32 -2.58
C PRO A 34 19.91 -2.74 -4.05
N TRP A 35 18.80 -3.27 -4.58
CA TRP A 35 18.69 -3.58 -6.00
C TRP A 35 17.92 -2.45 -6.70
N VAL A 36 18.62 -1.70 -7.55
CA VAL A 36 17.98 -0.76 -8.48
C VAL A 36 17.47 -1.56 -9.68
N LEU A 37 16.16 -1.53 -9.93
CA LEU A 37 15.57 -2.31 -11.02
C LEU A 37 16.18 -1.88 -12.36
N PRO A 38 16.55 -2.84 -13.24
CA PRO A 38 17.10 -2.54 -14.56
C PRO A 38 16.23 -1.58 -15.39
N VAL A 39 14.90 -1.77 -15.35
CA VAL A 39 13.96 -0.88 -16.05
C VAL A 39 14.00 0.56 -15.51
N VAL A 40 14.18 0.74 -14.20
CA VAL A 40 14.28 2.07 -13.58
C VAL A 40 15.52 2.78 -14.08
N ARG A 41 16.68 2.11 -14.06
CA ARG A 41 17.94 2.68 -14.59
C ARG A 41 17.82 3.07 -16.06
N LYS A 42 17.17 2.22 -16.86
CA LYS A 42 16.91 2.50 -18.29
C LYS A 42 16.05 3.75 -18.48
N VAL A 43 15.01 3.90 -17.66
CA VAL A 43 14.12 5.06 -17.73
C VAL A 43 14.79 6.33 -17.20
N GLU A 44 15.61 6.24 -16.15
CA GLU A 44 16.43 7.35 -15.66
C GLU A 44 17.35 7.90 -16.75
N GLN A 45 18.01 7.01 -17.52
CA GLN A 45 18.83 7.41 -18.66
C GLN A 45 17.99 8.07 -19.77
N LYS A 46 16.78 7.57 -20.05
CA LYS A 46 15.87 8.23 -21.01
C LYS A 46 15.50 9.65 -20.54
N ILE A 47 15.13 9.80 -19.27
CA ILE A 47 14.77 11.10 -18.68
C ILE A 47 15.96 12.07 -18.74
N ALA A 48 17.17 11.62 -18.40
CA ALA A 48 18.36 12.45 -18.41
C ALA A 48 18.75 12.94 -19.82
N ASN A 49 18.41 12.17 -20.86
CA ASN A 49 18.72 12.49 -22.26
C ASN A 49 17.58 13.23 -22.99
N ASP A 50 16.42 13.43 -22.36
CA ASP A 50 15.27 14.10 -22.97
C ASP A 50 15.34 15.62 -22.74
N SER A 51 15.79 16.34 -23.78
CA SER A 51 15.92 17.80 -23.74
C SER A 51 14.60 18.56 -23.71
N SER A 52 13.45 17.89 -23.86
CA SER A 52 12.13 18.51 -23.75
C SER A 52 11.68 18.64 -22.29
N LEU A 53 12.26 17.85 -21.38
CA LEU A 53 11.93 17.90 -19.97
C LEU A 53 12.62 19.07 -19.28
N ASN A 54 11.86 19.73 -18.40
CA ASN A 54 12.35 20.81 -17.54
C ASN A 54 12.07 20.52 -16.06
N HIS A 55 12.45 21.47 -15.21
CA HIS A 55 12.27 21.43 -13.76
C HIS A 55 11.19 22.40 -13.26
N GLU A 56 10.27 22.81 -14.15
CA GLU A 56 9.13 23.64 -13.77
C GLU A 56 8.17 22.89 -12.84
N TYR A 57 7.35 23.66 -12.12
CA TYR A 57 6.37 23.11 -11.21
C TYR A 57 5.37 22.20 -11.92
N LEU A 58 5.08 21.05 -11.30
CA LEU A 58 3.94 20.23 -11.70
C LEU A 58 2.61 20.91 -11.32
N PRO A 59 1.49 20.51 -11.96
CA PRO A 59 0.16 20.78 -11.44
C PRO A 59 0.05 20.34 -9.96
N ILE A 60 -0.85 20.99 -9.20
CA ILE A 60 -1.00 20.74 -7.75
C ILE A 60 -1.27 19.26 -7.45
N LEU A 61 -2.14 18.61 -8.24
CA LEU A 61 -2.43 17.19 -8.09
C LEU A 61 -1.31 16.28 -8.60
N GLY A 62 -0.30 16.83 -9.28
CA GLY A 62 0.85 16.12 -9.85
C GLY A 62 0.69 15.75 -11.32
N LEU A 63 1.65 14.97 -11.81
CA LEU A 63 1.79 14.60 -13.21
C LEU A 63 0.58 13.78 -13.68
N ALA A 64 -0.11 14.23 -14.74
CA ALA A 64 -1.38 13.66 -15.16
C ALA A 64 -1.25 12.20 -15.63
N GLU A 65 -0.20 11.92 -16.40
CA GLU A 65 0.12 10.60 -16.94
C GLU A 65 0.42 9.62 -15.82
N PHE A 66 1.21 10.04 -14.82
CA PHE A 66 1.50 9.24 -13.63
C PHE A 66 0.22 8.86 -12.89
N ARG A 67 -0.63 9.85 -12.60
CA ARG A 67 -1.88 9.62 -11.87
C ARG A 67 -2.81 8.67 -12.61
N SER A 68 -2.96 8.86 -13.91
CA SER A 68 -3.76 7.98 -14.76
C SER A 68 -3.24 6.54 -14.74
N CYS A 69 -1.92 6.35 -14.96
CA CYS A 69 -1.30 5.02 -14.95
C CYS A 69 -1.41 4.36 -13.56
N ALA A 70 -1.19 5.12 -12.48
CA ALA A 70 -1.28 4.61 -11.11
C ALA A 70 -2.70 4.14 -10.77
N SER A 71 -3.73 4.93 -11.08
CA SER A 71 -5.11 4.54 -10.84
C SER A 71 -5.55 3.34 -11.69
N ARG A 72 -5.13 3.27 -12.96
CA ARG A 72 -5.33 2.09 -13.81
C ARG A 72 -4.66 0.84 -13.24
N LEU A 73 -3.45 0.96 -12.70
CA LEU A 73 -2.74 -0.16 -12.08
C LEU A 73 -3.52 -0.73 -10.88
N ALA A 74 -4.05 0.14 -10.01
CA ALA A 74 -4.87 -0.29 -8.87
C ALA A 74 -6.19 -0.95 -9.32
N LEU A 75 -6.89 -0.32 -10.26
CA LEU A 75 -8.28 -0.66 -10.55
C LEU A 75 -8.47 -1.67 -11.69
N GLY A 76 -7.47 -1.83 -12.56
CA GLY A 76 -7.61 -2.57 -13.82
C GLY A 76 -8.29 -1.73 -14.91
N ASP A 77 -7.92 -1.94 -16.17
CA ASP A 77 -8.44 -1.17 -17.31
C ASP A 77 -9.94 -1.41 -17.57
N ASP A 78 -10.44 -2.56 -17.13
CA ASP A 78 -11.84 -2.98 -17.18
C ASP A 78 -12.69 -2.48 -16.00
N SER A 79 -12.11 -1.67 -15.11
CA SER A 79 -12.82 -1.14 -13.94
C SER A 79 -14.07 -0.33 -14.33
N PRO A 80 -15.26 -0.65 -13.79
CA PRO A 80 -16.47 0.11 -14.08
C PRO A 80 -16.33 1.58 -13.65
N ALA A 81 -15.64 1.86 -12.54
CA ALA A 81 -15.42 3.22 -12.08
C ALA A 81 -14.57 4.07 -13.04
N LEU A 82 -13.61 3.47 -13.74
CA LEU A 82 -12.84 4.17 -14.77
C LEU A 82 -13.72 4.50 -15.98
N GLN A 83 -14.51 3.53 -16.46
CA GLN A 83 -15.41 3.71 -17.60
C GLN A 83 -16.48 4.77 -17.31
N GLU A 84 -17.00 4.77 -16.08
CA GLU A 84 -17.98 5.73 -15.59
C GLU A 84 -17.36 7.08 -15.19
N LYS A 85 -16.04 7.28 -15.34
CA LYS A 85 -15.34 8.53 -14.99
C LYS A 85 -15.50 8.96 -13.52
N ARG A 86 -15.58 7.98 -12.62
CA ARG A 86 -15.70 8.20 -11.16
C ARG A 86 -14.36 8.17 -10.42
N VAL A 87 -13.24 8.11 -11.14
CA VAL A 87 -11.91 7.91 -10.59
C VAL A 87 -11.06 9.17 -10.73
N GLY A 88 -10.38 9.54 -9.66
CA GLY A 88 -9.41 10.63 -9.62
C GLY A 88 -8.12 10.23 -8.91
N GLY A 89 -6.99 10.72 -9.40
CA GLY A 89 -5.69 10.51 -8.77
C GLY A 89 -5.15 11.79 -8.13
N VAL A 90 -4.40 11.63 -7.04
CA VAL A 90 -3.61 12.70 -6.41
C VAL A 90 -2.22 12.15 -6.13
N GLN A 91 -1.21 12.63 -6.86
CA GLN A 91 0.17 12.24 -6.62
C GLN A 91 0.61 12.72 -5.22
N SER A 92 1.29 11.85 -4.49
CA SER A 92 1.63 12.06 -3.08
C SER A 92 3.07 11.63 -2.76
N LEU A 93 3.53 12.01 -1.57
CA LEU A 93 4.84 11.61 -1.04
C LEU A 93 4.83 10.17 -0.50
N GLY A 94 4.84 9.21 -1.43
CA GLY A 94 4.68 7.78 -1.14
C GLY A 94 3.29 7.42 -0.61
N GLY A 95 3.12 6.17 -0.18
CA GLY A 95 1.88 5.71 0.46
C GLY A 95 1.52 6.50 1.73
N THR A 96 2.52 6.89 2.53
CA THR A 96 2.31 7.73 3.73
C THR A 96 1.70 9.08 3.39
N GLY A 97 2.18 9.74 2.33
CA GLY A 97 1.59 10.99 1.85
C GLY A 97 0.15 10.80 1.36
N ALA A 98 -0.13 9.69 0.66
CA ALA A 98 -1.49 9.37 0.19
C ALA A 98 -2.45 9.15 1.36
N LEU A 99 -2.05 8.38 2.36
CA LEU A 99 -2.80 8.19 3.60
C LEU A 99 -3.05 9.54 4.30
N ARG A 100 -2.02 10.39 4.43
CA ARG A 100 -2.13 11.66 5.14
C ARG A 100 -3.10 12.63 4.49
N ILE A 101 -3.05 12.80 3.16
CA ILE A 101 -3.97 13.72 2.45
C ILE A 101 -5.38 13.13 2.35
N GLY A 102 -5.52 11.82 2.21
CA GLY A 102 -6.83 11.15 2.26
C GLY A 102 -7.48 11.28 3.64
N ALA A 103 -6.71 11.08 4.71
CA ALA A 103 -7.19 11.27 6.08
C ALA A 103 -7.57 12.74 6.34
N GLU A 104 -6.79 13.72 5.86
CA GLU A 104 -7.14 15.15 5.96
C GLU A 104 -8.44 15.47 5.24
N PHE A 105 -8.65 14.89 4.06
CA PHE A 105 -9.88 15.09 3.31
C PHE A 105 -11.07 14.56 4.10
N LEU A 106 -10.97 13.32 4.61
CA LEU A 106 -12.05 12.71 5.37
C LEU A 106 -12.34 13.48 6.65
N SER A 107 -11.32 13.97 7.36
CA SER A 107 -11.49 14.76 8.59
C SER A 107 -12.13 16.13 8.37
N ARG A 108 -12.17 16.61 7.12
CA ARG A 108 -12.79 17.88 6.74
C ARG A 108 -14.18 17.70 6.12
N TRP A 109 -14.42 16.65 5.34
CA TRP A 109 -15.61 16.56 4.47
C TRP A 109 -16.40 15.26 4.49
N TYR A 110 -16.00 14.22 5.23
CA TYR A 110 -16.57 12.88 5.03
C TYR A 110 -18.07 12.75 5.36
N ASN A 111 -18.49 12.98 6.61
CA ASN A 111 -19.87 12.77 7.08
C ASN A 111 -20.53 14.05 7.62
N GLY A 112 -20.18 15.21 7.03
CA GLY A 112 -20.74 16.51 7.43
C GLY A 112 -20.08 17.12 8.67
N THR A 113 -20.81 17.28 9.77
CA THR A 113 -20.31 17.92 11.01
C THR A 113 -19.58 16.92 11.90
N ASN A 114 -18.50 17.36 12.57
CA ASN A 114 -17.72 16.55 13.51
C ASN A 114 -17.01 15.32 12.92
N ASN A 115 -16.59 15.37 11.64
CA ASN A 115 -15.84 14.30 10.95
C ASN A 115 -14.60 13.79 11.72
N LYS A 116 -13.97 14.64 12.53
CA LYS A 116 -12.83 14.26 13.40
C LYS A 116 -13.18 13.27 14.51
N ASN A 117 -14.47 13.12 14.82
CA ASN A 117 -14.98 12.13 15.77
C ASN A 117 -15.47 10.86 15.06
N THR A 118 -15.41 10.78 13.73
CA THR A 118 -15.70 9.54 13.01
C THR A 118 -14.71 8.46 13.44
N PRO A 119 -15.17 7.28 13.88
CA PRO A 119 -14.27 6.19 14.25
C PRO A 119 -13.43 5.74 13.06
N VAL A 120 -12.13 5.60 13.28
CA VAL A 120 -11.18 5.00 12.34
C VAL A 120 -10.74 3.67 12.91
N TYR A 121 -10.86 2.61 12.12
CA TYR A 121 -10.50 1.25 12.50
C TYR A 121 -9.25 0.80 11.73
N VAL A 122 -8.24 0.34 12.46
CA VAL A 122 -7.01 -0.26 11.91
C VAL A 122 -6.86 -1.70 12.39
N SER A 123 -6.17 -2.56 11.66
CA SER A 123 -6.01 -3.96 12.07
C SER A 123 -5.20 -4.10 13.37
N SER A 124 -5.48 -5.15 14.13
CA SER A 124 -4.68 -5.57 15.29
C SER A 124 -3.87 -6.83 14.95
N PRO A 125 -2.54 -6.74 14.76
CA PRO A 125 -1.72 -5.52 14.64
C PRO A 125 -1.83 -4.88 13.25
N THR A 126 -1.21 -3.72 13.06
CA THR A 126 -1.12 -2.99 11.78
C THR A 126 0.28 -2.37 11.62
N TRP A 127 0.58 -1.77 10.46
CA TRP A 127 1.73 -0.89 10.29
C TRP A 127 1.66 0.26 11.31
N GLU A 128 2.70 0.36 12.14
CA GLU A 128 2.81 1.26 13.30
C GLU A 128 2.30 2.69 13.02
N ASN A 129 2.63 3.22 11.85
CA ASN A 129 2.37 4.61 11.51
C ASN A 129 0.91 4.91 11.12
N HIS A 130 0.04 3.91 10.93
CA HIS A 130 -1.39 4.18 10.65
C HIS A 130 -2.01 5.04 11.75
N ASN A 131 -1.82 4.68 13.02
CA ASN A 131 -2.34 5.44 14.15
C ASN A 131 -1.83 6.90 14.14
N GLY A 132 -0.54 7.10 13.88
CA GLY A 132 0.07 8.42 13.81
C GLY A 132 -0.46 9.27 12.65
N VAL A 133 -0.70 8.67 11.48
CA VAL A 133 -1.23 9.38 10.31
C VAL A 133 -2.65 9.88 10.56
N PHE A 134 -3.55 9.04 11.07
CA PHE A 134 -4.94 9.43 11.31
C PHE A 134 -5.06 10.39 12.50
N SER A 135 -4.30 10.17 13.58
CA SER A 135 -4.25 11.12 14.70
C SER A 135 -3.70 12.48 14.25
N GLY A 136 -2.65 12.49 13.43
CA GLY A 136 -2.09 13.70 12.83
C GLY A 136 -3.01 14.42 11.84
N ALA A 137 -4.03 13.74 11.30
CA ALA A 137 -5.13 14.34 10.52
C ALA A 137 -6.28 14.89 11.40
N GLY A 138 -6.19 14.70 12.71
CA GLY A 138 -7.11 15.22 13.72
C GLY A 138 -8.21 14.25 14.14
N PHE A 139 -8.18 12.98 13.73
CA PHE A 139 -9.12 11.98 14.23
C PHE A 139 -8.86 11.68 15.70
N LYS A 140 -9.94 11.62 16.49
CA LYS A 140 -9.88 11.45 17.95
C LYS A 140 -10.18 10.02 18.42
N ASP A 141 -10.84 9.24 17.57
CA ASP A 141 -11.32 7.90 17.90
C ASP A 141 -10.72 6.89 16.92
N ILE A 142 -9.51 6.41 17.25
CA ILE A 142 -8.79 5.41 16.47
C ILE A 142 -8.86 4.10 17.26
N ARG A 143 -9.50 3.11 16.65
CA ARG A 143 -9.82 1.81 17.24
C ARG A 143 -9.10 0.72 16.46
N SER A 144 -8.95 -0.43 17.09
CA SER A 144 -8.45 -1.63 16.42
C SER A 144 -9.58 -2.60 16.11
N TYR A 145 -9.45 -3.36 15.03
CA TYR A 145 -10.25 -4.56 14.78
C TYR A 145 -9.39 -5.81 14.83
N HIS A 146 -9.98 -6.93 15.25
CA HIS A 146 -9.34 -8.24 15.29
C HIS A 146 -8.90 -8.65 13.89
N TYR A 147 -7.67 -9.13 13.77
CA TYR A 147 -7.10 -9.54 12.49
C TYR A 147 -6.18 -10.74 12.64
N TRP A 148 -5.28 -10.74 13.62
CA TRP A 148 -4.33 -11.83 13.84
C TRP A 148 -4.72 -12.74 14.99
N ASP A 149 -4.86 -14.03 14.72
CA ASP A 149 -4.98 -15.08 15.73
C ASP A 149 -3.59 -15.67 16.00
N ALA A 150 -3.01 -15.37 17.16
CA ALA A 150 -1.68 -15.85 17.54
C ALA A 150 -1.59 -17.37 17.72
N THR A 151 -2.71 -18.03 18.05
CA THR A 151 -2.77 -19.49 18.22
C THR A 151 -2.76 -20.16 16.84
N LYS A 152 -3.58 -19.67 15.91
CA LYS A 152 -3.62 -20.17 14.53
C LYS A 152 -2.45 -19.69 13.68
N ARG A 153 -1.78 -18.61 14.09
CA ARG A 153 -0.80 -17.85 13.30
C ARG A 153 -1.36 -17.44 11.94
N GLY A 154 -2.61 -16.97 11.94
CA GLY A 154 -3.37 -16.63 10.73
C GLY A 154 -4.48 -15.63 10.99
N LEU A 155 -5.42 -15.52 10.04
CA LEU A 155 -6.50 -14.52 10.09
C LEU A 155 -7.57 -14.92 11.12
N ASP A 156 -7.88 -14.01 12.04
CA ASP A 156 -9.09 -14.07 12.86
C ASP A 156 -10.28 -13.48 12.11
N LEU A 157 -10.79 -14.22 11.11
CA LEU A 157 -11.90 -13.73 10.30
C LEU A 157 -13.16 -13.48 11.14
N GLN A 158 -13.45 -14.34 12.11
CA GLN A 158 -14.67 -14.19 12.91
C GLN A 158 -14.61 -12.94 13.80
N GLY A 159 -13.48 -12.70 14.47
CA GLY A 159 -13.25 -11.46 15.20
C GLY A 159 -13.35 -10.24 14.29
N PHE A 160 -12.73 -10.30 13.11
CA PHE A 160 -12.78 -9.23 12.13
C PHE A 160 -14.22 -8.89 11.71
N LEU A 161 -15.00 -9.89 11.29
CA LEU A 161 -16.39 -9.69 10.89
C LEU A 161 -17.26 -9.17 12.04
N ASN A 162 -17.05 -9.67 13.26
CA ASN A 162 -17.76 -9.20 14.45
C ASN A 162 -17.46 -7.72 14.75
N ASP A 163 -16.23 -7.27 14.61
CA ASP A 163 -15.89 -5.86 14.84
C ASP A 163 -16.49 -4.95 13.77
N LEU A 164 -16.50 -5.39 12.50
CA LEU A 164 -17.18 -4.66 11.43
C LEU A 164 -18.70 -4.58 11.68
N GLU A 165 -19.29 -5.64 12.23
CA GLU A 165 -20.69 -5.65 12.67
C GLU A 165 -20.96 -4.84 13.94
N ASN A 166 -19.95 -4.40 14.67
CA ASN A 166 -20.17 -3.52 15.82
C ASN A 166 -19.67 -2.10 15.56
N ALA A 167 -19.04 -1.86 14.41
CA ALA A 167 -18.61 -0.54 13.99
C ALA A 167 -19.85 0.35 13.76
N PRO A 168 -19.86 1.59 14.30
CA PRO A 168 -20.84 2.58 13.92
C PRO A 168 -20.88 2.76 12.40
N GLU A 169 -22.06 2.98 11.83
CA GLU A 169 -22.18 3.28 10.40
C GLU A 169 -21.30 4.47 10.02
N PHE A 170 -20.80 4.47 8.79
CA PHE A 170 -19.83 5.45 8.32
C PHE A 170 -18.52 5.46 9.13
N SER A 171 -18.12 4.37 9.77
CA SER A 171 -16.74 4.26 10.27
C SER A 171 -15.77 4.07 9.09
N ILE A 172 -14.55 4.60 9.22
CA ILE A 172 -13.48 4.45 8.22
C ILE A 172 -12.69 3.20 8.58
N ILE A 173 -12.61 2.24 7.66
CA ILE A 173 -11.87 0.99 7.86
C ILE A 173 -10.60 1.03 7.01
N VAL A 174 -9.45 1.04 7.66
CA VAL A 174 -8.14 0.99 7.00
C VAL A 174 -7.80 -0.47 6.71
N LEU A 175 -7.65 -0.79 5.43
CA LEU A 175 -7.45 -2.16 4.94
C LEU A 175 -6.12 -2.25 4.20
N HIS A 176 -5.33 -3.29 4.46
CA HIS A 176 -4.16 -3.59 3.62
C HIS A 176 -4.66 -4.33 2.38
N ALA A 177 -4.31 -3.85 1.19
CA ALA A 177 -4.79 -4.45 -0.07
C ALA A 177 -4.26 -5.88 -0.27
N CYS A 178 -3.00 -6.10 0.10
CA CYS A 178 -2.29 -7.38 0.14
C CYS A 178 -0.99 -7.22 0.95
N ALA A 179 -0.32 -8.34 1.24
CA ALA A 179 0.88 -8.45 2.05
C ALA A 179 0.78 -7.63 3.34
N HIS A 180 -0.23 -7.95 4.16
CA HIS A 180 -0.50 -7.25 5.40
C HIS A 180 0.77 -7.02 6.24
N ASN A 181 1.01 -5.77 6.62
CA ASN A 181 2.15 -5.41 7.46
C ASN A 181 1.68 -5.23 8.92
N PRO A 182 2.17 -6.01 9.90
CA PRO A 182 3.40 -6.83 9.86
C PRO A 182 3.20 -8.35 9.65
N THR A 183 1.96 -8.83 9.57
CA THR A 183 1.69 -10.27 9.76
C THR A 183 1.97 -11.14 8.53
N GLY A 184 1.97 -10.56 7.34
CA GLY A 184 1.96 -11.27 6.06
C GLY A 184 0.71 -12.11 5.83
N THR A 185 -0.35 -11.94 6.61
CA THR A 185 -1.58 -12.74 6.48
C THR A 185 -2.62 -11.94 5.72
N ASP A 186 -3.09 -12.45 4.59
CA ASP A 186 -4.13 -11.80 3.79
C ASP A 186 -5.41 -12.64 3.76
N PRO A 187 -6.60 -12.04 3.72
CA PRO A 187 -7.84 -12.76 3.48
C PRO A 187 -7.85 -13.39 2.07
N THR A 188 -8.48 -14.57 1.95
CA THR A 188 -8.75 -15.17 0.64
C THR A 188 -9.82 -14.38 -0.12
N PRO A 189 -9.97 -14.57 -1.45
CA PRO A 189 -11.05 -13.94 -2.21
C PRO A 189 -12.44 -14.15 -1.59
N GLU A 190 -12.73 -15.35 -1.08
CA GLU A 190 -14.00 -15.69 -0.42
C GLU A 190 -14.19 -14.89 0.86
N GLN A 191 -13.15 -14.80 1.69
CA GLN A 191 -13.18 -14.02 2.93
C GLN A 191 -13.33 -12.52 2.67
N TRP A 192 -12.67 -12.00 1.61
CA TRP A 192 -12.87 -10.62 1.17
C TRP A 192 -14.31 -10.34 0.73
N LYS A 193 -15.01 -11.30 0.12
CA LYS A 193 -16.44 -11.17 -0.20
C LYS A 193 -17.29 -11.03 1.06
N GLU A 194 -16.98 -11.80 2.09
CA GLU A 194 -17.66 -11.68 3.39
C GLU A 194 -17.41 -10.31 4.03
N ILE A 195 -16.15 -9.88 4.08
CA ILE A 195 -15.76 -8.55 4.60
C ILE A 195 -16.49 -7.43 3.85
N ALA A 196 -16.46 -7.46 2.51
CA ALA A 196 -17.16 -6.47 1.68
C ALA A 196 -18.67 -6.49 1.93
N SER A 197 -19.28 -7.66 2.10
CA SER A 197 -20.72 -7.78 2.40
C SER A 197 -21.08 -7.07 3.71
N VAL A 198 -20.28 -7.25 4.78
CA VAL A 198 -20.48 -6.53 6.04
C VAL A 198 -20.31 -5.03 5.85
N MET A 199 -19.20 -4.60 5.24
CA MET A 199 -18.91 -3.18 5.07
C MET A 199 -19.99 -2.46 4.25
N LYS A 200 -20.53 -3.13 3.22
CA LYS A 200 -21.60 -2.59 2.37
C LYS A 200 -22.90 -2.41 3.14
N ARG A 201 -23.34 -3.44 3.89
CA ARG A 201 -24.59 -3.37 4.68
C ARG A 201 -24.49 -2.40 5.87
N ARG A 202 -23.28 -2.13 6.34
CA ARG A 202 -22.98 -1.23 7.47
C ARG A 202 -22.52 0.17 7.05
N PHE A 203 -22.57 0.48 5.77
CA PHE A 203 -22.16 1.78 5.21
C PHE A 203 -20.76 2.21 5.66
N LEU A 204 -19.83 1.25 5.78
CA LEU A 204 -18.46 1.51 6.22
C LEU A 204 -17.58 1.95 5.04
N PHE A 205 -16.67 2.89 5.28
CA PHE A 205 -15.82 3.45 4.23
C PHE A 205 -14.49 2.69 4.12
N PRO A 206 -14.17 2.08 2.97
CA PRO A 206 -12.88 1.43 2.75
C PRO A 206 -11.79 2.48 2.45
N PHE A 207 -10.72 2.44 3.23
CA PHE A 207 -9.47 3.11 2.92
C PHE A 207 -8.35 2.06 2.78
N PHE A 208 -8.07 1.68 1.54
CA PHE A 208 -7.02 0.72 1.23
C PHE A 208 -5.62 1.34 1.29
N ASP A 209 -4.68 0.69 1.97
CA ASP A 209 -3.23 0.88 1.80
C ASP A 209 -2.69 -0.22 0.87
N SER A 210 -2.14 0.20 -0.28
CA SER A 210 -1.59 -0.67 -1.33
C SER A 210 -0.11 -0.34 -1.55
N ALA A 211 0.74 -0.95 -0.73
CA ALA A 211 2.19 -0.72 -0.77
C ALA A 211 3.00 -1.83 -1.47
N TYR A 212 2.38 -2.98 -1.74
CA TYR A 212 3.06 -4.21 -2.18
C TYR A 212 2.49 -4.82 -3.46
N GLN A 213 1.65 -4.11 -4.21
CA GLN A 213 1.01 -4.65 -5.41
C GLN A 213 2.04 -5.20 -6.43
N GLY A 214 1.90 -6.48 -6.78
CA GLY A 214 2.78 -7.28 -7.62
C GLY A 214 3.97 -7.87 -6.86
N PHE A 215 4.42 -7.19 -5.81
CA PHE A 215 5.56 -7.61 -4.99
C PHE A 215 5.18 -8.71 -3.97
N ALA A 216 3.89 -8.88 -3.69
CA ALA A 216 3.39 -9.85 -2.74
C ALA A 216 3.31 -11.26 -3.36
N SER A 217 2.61 -11.41 -4.48
CA SER A 217 2.43 -12.70 -5.16
C SER A 217 3.22 -12.86 -6.47
N GLY A 218 3.83 -11.79 -6.98
CA GLY A 218 4.37 -11.75 -8.35
C GLY A 218 3.32 -11.41 -9.40
N ASP A 219 2.06 -11.21 -9.01
CA ASP A 219 0.93 -10.92 -9.90
C ASP A 219 0.18 -9.65 -9.46
N LEU A 220 0.17 -8.64 -10.33
CA LEU A 220 -0.46 -7.34 -10.07
C LEU A 220 -1.98 -7.41 -9.90
N ASN A 221 -2.64 -8.34 -10.59
CA ASN A 221 -4.09 -8.49 -10.57
C ASN A 221 -4.54 -9.22 -9.32
N ARG A 222 -3.81 -10.29 -8.94
CA ARG A 222 -4.04 -11.00 -7.68
C ARG A 222 -3.88 -10.06 -6.50
N ASP A 223 -2.83 -9.25 -6.50
CA ASP A 223 -2.51 -8.35 -5.40
C ASP A 223 -3.44 -7.12 -5.31
N ALA A 224 -4.18 -6.81 -6.37
CA ALA A 224 -5.19 -5.75 -6.38
C ALA A 224 -6.63 -6.26 -6.26
N TRP A 225 -6.81 -7.59 -6.14
CA TRP A 225 -8.12 -8.23 -6.23
C TRP A 225 -9.14 -7.63 -5.26
N ALA A 226 -8.75 -7.42 -3.99
CA ALA A 226 -9.64 -6.86 -2.97
C ALA A 226 -10.13 -5.45 -3.34
N VAL A 227 -9.22 -4.57 -3.77
CA VAL A 227 -9.57 -3.19 -4.19
C VAL A 227 -10.55 -3.24 -5.37
N ARG A 228 -10.26 -4.07 -6.38
CA ARG A 228 -11.09 -4.18 -7.59
C ARG A 228 -12.46 -4.76 -7.29
N TYR A 229 -12.53 -5.76 -6.41
CA TYR A 229 -13.80 -6.36 -5.99
C TYR A 229 -14.69 -5.34 -5.24
N PHE A 230 -14.11 -4.53 -4.35
CA PHE A 230 -14.86 -3.46 -3.70
C PHE A 230 -15.38 -2.43 -4.72
N VAL A 231 -14.59 -2.07 -5.73
CA VAL A 231 -15.07 -1.19 -6.80
C VAL A 231 -16.20 -1.83 -7.62
N SER A 232 -16.11 -3.12 -7.96
CA SER A 232 -17.20 -3.81 -8.67
C SER A 232 -18.48 -3.92 -7.85
N GLU A 233 -18.36 -3.95 -6.53
CA GLU A 233 -19.48 -3.89 -5.60
C GLU A 233 -20.05 -2.48 -5.40
N GLY A 234 -19.55 -1.48 -6.12
CA GLY A 234 -20.08 -0.11 -6.10
C GLY A 234 -19.64 0.72 -4.89
N PHE A 235 -18.56 0.34 -4.21
CA PHE A 235 -18.03 1.15 -3.11
C PHE A 235 -17.45 2.48 -3.59
N GLU A 236 -17.71 3.54 -2.82
CA GLU A 236 -16.79 4.67 -2.72
C GLU A 236 -15.62 4.25 -1.86
N LEU A 237 -14.40 4.55 -2.28
CA LEU A 237 -13.21 4.18 -1.53
C LEU A 237 -12.02 5.06 -1.84
N PHE A 238 -11.07 5.05 -0.92
CA PHE A 238 -9.71 5.56 -1.14
C PHE A 238 -8.73 4.39 -1.23
N CYS A 239 -7.75 4.52 -2.12
CA CYS A 239 -6.62 3.59 -2.23
C CYS A 239 -5.30 4.39 -2.25
N ALA A 240 -4.57 4.33 -1.14
CA ALA A 240 -3.24 4.89 -1.01
C ALA A 240 -2.21 3.92 -1.61
N GLN A 241 -1.65 4.28 -2.76
CA GLN A 241 -0.64 3.50 -3.45
C GLN A 241 0.77 4.00 -3.13
N SER A 242 1.69 3.05 -2.93
CA SER A 242 3.12 3.32 -2.78
C SER A 242 3.93 2.64 -3.87
N PHE A 243 4.84 3.37 -4.49
CA PHE A 243 5.78 2.82 -5.47
C PHE A 243 7.17 2.55 -4.88
N SER A 244 7.30 2.63 -3.55
CA SER A 244 8.59 2.41 -2.88
C SER A 244 9.10 0.97 -3.03
N LYS A 245 8.23 -0.04 -3.04
CA LYS A 245 8.64 -1.45 -3.03
C LYS A 245 8.65 -2.07 -4.43
N ASN A 246 7.52 -1.99 -5.13
CA ASN A 246 7.36 -2.59 -6.46
C ASN A 246 8.23 -1.92 -7.55
N PHE A 247 8.60 -0.64 -7.39
CA PHE A 247 9.59 0.02 -8.26
C PHE A 247 10.97 0.18 -7.61
N GLY A 248 11.14 -0.16 -6.34
CA GLY A 248 12.38 0.09 -5.60
C GLY A 248 12.68 1.58 -5.33
N LEU A 249 11.70 2.47 -5.52
CA LEU A 249 11.85 3.93 -5.38
C LEU A 249 11.59 4.40 -3.93
N TYR A 250 12.34 3.83 -2.99
CA TYR A 250 12.11 4.05 -1.55
C TYR A 250 12.30 5.52 -1.13
N ASN A 251 13.39 6.14 -1.56
CA ASN A 251 13.80 7.51 -1.21
C ASN A 251 13.18 8.58 -2.12
N GLU A 252 12.70 8.24 -3.31
CA GLU A 252 12.02 9.17 -4.22
C GLU A 252 10.62 9.58 -3.77
N ARG A 253 10.06 8.86 -2.79
CA ARG A 253 8.75 9.15 -2.17
C ARG A 253 7.63 9.25 -3.21
N VAL A 254 7.51 8.26 -4.08
CA VAL A 254 6.47 8.23 -5.13
C VAL A 254 5.24 7.46 -4.65
N GLY A 255 4.08 8.13 -4.66
CA GLY A 255 2.79 7.55 -4.30
C GLY A 255 1.63 8.22 -5.01
N ASN A 256 0.46 7.61 -4.92
CA ASN A 256 -0.77 8.14 -5.49
C ASN A 256 -1.95 7.80 -4.57
N LEU A 257 -2.81 8.77 -4.29
CA LEU A 257 -4.13 8.50 -3.73
C LEU A 257 -5.12 8.36 -4.89
N THR A 258 -5.58 7.14 -5.12
CA THR A 258 -6.72 6.88 -6.01
C THR A 258 -8.02 7.05 -5.23
N VAL A 259 -8.90 7.90 -5.74
CA VAL A 259 -10.24 8.15 -5.21
C VAL A 259 -11.26 7.56 -6.17
N VAL A 260 -12.17 6.75 -5.63
CA VAL A 260 -13.36 6.26 -6.33
C VAL A 260 -14.57 6.92 -5.69
N ALA A 261 -15.24 7.80 -6.43
CA ALA A 261 -16.45 8.48 -5.99
C ALA A 261 -17.72 7.72 -6.44
N LYS A 262 -18.87 8.08 -5.87
CA LYS A 262 -20.16 7.51 -6.26
C LYS A 262 -20.61 7.95 -7.65
N GLU A 263 -20.32 9.19 -8.00
CA GLU A 263 -20.78 9.82 -9.25
C GLU A 263 -19.64 10.64 -9.89
N PRO A 264 -19.66 10.83 -11.22
CA PRO A 264 -18.61 11.56 -11.93
C PRO A 264 -18.46 13.00 -11.43
N ASP A 265 -19.56 13.72 -11.21
CA ASP A 265 -19.49 15.12 -10.74
C ASP A 265 -18.90 15.26 -9.33
N SER A 266 -18.99 14.21 -8.52
CA SER A 266 -18.40 14.19 -7.18
C SER A 266 -16.87 14.16 -7.25
N ILE A 267 -16.28 13.53 -8.28
CA ILE A 267 -14.81 13.43 -8.36
C ILE A 267 -14.17 14.80 -8.55
N LEU A 268 -14.76 15.67 -9.37
CA LEU A 268 -14.25 17.01 -9.61
C LEU A 268 -14.26 17.85 -8.32
N ARG A 269 -15.33 17.72 -7.52
CA ARG A 269 -15.46 18.39 -6.22
C ARG A 269 -14.41 17.88 -5.24
N VAL A 270 -14.22 16.56 -5.14
CA VAL A 270 -13.18 15.96 -4.29
C VAL A 270 -11.80 16.46 -4.68
N LEU A 271 -11.46 16.40 -5.97
CA LEU A 271 -10.14 16.83 -6.47
C LEU A 271 -9.89 18.33 -6.21
N SER A 272 -10.89 19.19 -6.35
CA SER A 272 -10.74 20.62 -6.04
C SER A 272 -10.40 20.90 -4.56
N GLN A 273 -10.88 20.08 -3.63
CA GLN A 273 -10.53 20.22 -2.21
C GLN A 273 -9.18 19.55 -1.90
N MET A 274 -8.84 18.46 -2.61
CA MET A 274 -7.51 17.86 -2.54
C MET A 274 -6.43 18.83 -3.01
N GLU A 275 -6.69 19.64 -4.04
CA GLU A 275 -5.77 20.71 -4.46
C GLU A 275 -5.48 21.68 -3.31
N LYS A 276 -6.50 22.10 -2.55
CA LYS A 276 -6.31 22.97 -1.40
C LYS A 276 -5.47 22.30 -0.31
N ILE A 277 -5.71 21.03 0.00
CA ILE A 277 -4.91 20.27 0.96
C ILE A 277 -3.46 20.21 0.48
N VAL A 278 -3.22 19.78 -0.75
CA VAL A 278 -1.88 19.61 -1.31
C VAL A 278 -1.13 20.94 -1.36
N ARG A 279 -1.80 22.01 -1.82
CA ARG A 279 -1.21 23.34 -1.96
C ARG A 279 -0.62 23.87 -0.65
N ILE A 280 -1.30 23.66 0.47
CA ILE A 280 -0.83 24.12 1.79
C ILE A 280 0.08 23.11 2.50
N THR A 281 0.21 21.89 1.98
CA THR A 281 1.06 20.85 2.58
C THR A 281 2.44 20.84 1.95
N TRP A 282 2.52 20.86 0.60
CA TRP A 282 3.79 20.85 -0.13
C TRP A 282 3.72 21.57 -1.48
N SER A 283 2.71 22.41 -1.72
CA SER A 283 2.47 23.11 -3.00
C SER A 283 2.12 22.19 -4.17
N ASN A 284 3.09 21.42 -4.68
CA ASN A 284 2.96 20.45 -5.76
C ASN A 284 4.02 19.35 -5.56
N PRO A 285 3.78 18.11 -6.03
CA PRO A 285 4.64 16.98 -5.72
C PRO A 285 5.90 16.91 -6.63
N PRO A 286 6.94 16.15 -6.24
CA PRO A 286 8.18 16.01 -7.02
C PRO A 286 7.98 15.26 -8.35
N ALA A 287 8.68 15.68 -9.41
CA ALA A 287 8.46 15.13 -10.75
C ALA A 287 9.25 13.86 -11.06
N GLN A 288 10.49 13.72 -10.56
CA GLN A 288 11.45 12.72 -11.05
C GLN A 288 10.93 11.29 -10.93
N GLY A 289 10.59 10.84 -9.72
CA GLY A 289 10.07 9.48 -9.52
C GLY A 289 8.72 9.25 -10.19
N ALA A 290 7.86 10.28 -10.31
CA ALA A 290 6.59 10.17 -11.03
C ALA A 290 6.80 9.98 -12.54
N ARG A 291 7.80 10.65 -13.14
CA ARG A 291 8.20 10.43 -14.54
C ARG A 291 8.71 9.02 -14.75
N ILE A 292 9.54 8.49 -13.84
CA ILE A 292 10.03 7.10 -13.91
C ILE A 292 8.85 6.13 -13.99
N VAL A 293 7.89 6.25 -13.07
CA VAL A 293 6.70 5.39 -13.05
C VAL A 293 5.84 5.61 -14.29
N ALA A 294 5.54 6.85 -14.66
CA ALA A 294 4.71 7.15 -15.83
C ALA A 294 5.30 6.61 -17.13
N PHE A 295 6.60 6.82 -17.39
CA PHE A 295 7.28 6.31 -18.58
C PHE A 295 7.29 4.79 -18.60
N THR A 296 7.50 4.15 -17.44
CA THR A 296 7.50 2.69 -17.35
C THR A 296 6.12 2.10 -17.59
N LEU A 297 5.07 2.67 -17.00
CA LEU A 297 3.72 2.13 -17.08
C LEU A 297 2.99 2.44 -18.39
N SER A 298 3.38 3.50 -19.10
CA SER A 298 2.75 3.90 -20.37
C SER A 298 3.37 3.24 -21.60
N ASP A 299 4.62 2.76 -21.52
CA ASP A 299 5.28 2.02 -22.59
C ASP A 299 5.11 0.50 -22.38
N PRO A 300 4.48 -0.23 -23.32
CA PRO A 300 4.24 -1.67 -23.16
C PRO A 300 5.51 -2.51 -22.97
N GLY A 301 6.63 -2.10 -23.58
CA GLY A 301 7.92 -2.79 -23.46
C GLY A 301 8.53 -2.61 -22.07
N LEU A 302 8.57 -1.37 -21.58
CA LEU A 302 9.04 -1.06 -20.23
C LEU A 302 8.13 -1.66 -19.16
N PHE A 303 6.81 -1.66 -19.38
CA PHE A 303 5.85 -2.29 -18.47
C PHE A 303 6.09 -3.80 -18.35
N LYS A 304 6.34 -4.48 -19.49
CA LYS A 304 6.69 -5.91 -19.50
C LYS A 304 8.02 -6.19 -18.79
N GLU A 305 9.02 -5.34 -18.98
CA GLU A 305 10.30 -5.48 -18.29
C GLU A 305 10.16 -5.27 -16.78
N TRP A 306 9.40 -4.25 -16.38
CA TRP A 306 9.11 -3.96 -14.98
C TRP A 306 8.36 -5.09 -14.28
N THR A 307 7.31 -5.62 -14.91
CA THR A 307 6.57 -6.78 -14.36
C THR A 307 7.48 -8.00 -14.22
N GLY A 308 8.40 -8.23 -15.16
CA GLY A 308 9.46 -9.24 -15.02
C GLY A 308 10.41 -8.99 -13.83
N ASN A 309 10.82 -7.73 -13.60
CA ASN A 309 11.64 -7.36 -12.44
C ASN A 309 10.88 -7.57 -11.12
N VAL A 310 9.61 -7.18 -11.04
CA VAL A 310 8.74 -7.40 -9.88
C VAL A 310 8.60 -8.88 -9.59
N LYS A 311 8.32 -9.70 -10.61
CA LYS A 311 8.23 -11.15 -10.47
C LYS A 311 9.54 -11.76 -9.95
N THR A 312 10.69 -11.30 -10.44
CA THR A 312 12.01 -11.76 -9.97
C THR A 312 12.16 -11.53 -8.46
N MET A 313 11.76 -10.35 -7.96
CA MET A 313 11.83 -10.06 -6.52
C MET A 313 10.88 -10.94 -5.71
N ALA A 314 9.64 -11.12 -6.19
CA ALA A 314 8.65 -11.96 -5.53
C ALA A 314 9.08 -13.43 -5.48
N ASP A 315 9.55 -13.99 -6.61
CA ASP A 315 10.04 -15.36 -6.71
C ASP A 315 11.20 -15.61 -5.73
N ARG A 316 12.14 -14.65 -5.61
CA ARG A 316 13.25 -14.77 -4.65
C ARG A 316 12.74 -14.82 -3.21
N ILE A 317 11.78 -13.96 -2.84
CA ILE A 317 11.20 -13.96 -1.49
C ILE A 317 10.52 -15.28 -1.18
N LEU A 318 9.75 -15.82 -2.13
CA LEU A 318 9.09 -17.11 -1.97
C LEU A 318 10.12 -18.24 -1.80
N SER A 319 11.19 -18.24 -2.60
CA SER A 319 12.29 -19.21 -2.46
C SER A 319 12.93 -19.14 -1.07
N MET A 320 13.25 -17.94 -0.58
CA MET A 320 13.86 -17.75 0.73
C MET A 320 12.95 -18.22 1.88
N ARG A 321 11.63 -18.02 1.76
CA ARG A 321 10.65 -18.54 2.73
C ARG A 321 10.65 -20.08 2.75
N SER A 322 10.60 -20.70 1.58
CA SER A 322 10.65 -22.16 1.44
C SER A 322 11.94 -22.74 2.00
N GLU A 323 13.09 -22.13 1.70
CA GLU A 323 14.39 -22.57 2.20
C GLU A 323 14.52 -22.42 3.71
N LEU A 324 14.07 -21.30 4.29
CA LEU A 324 14.10 -21.08 5.74
C LEU A 324 13.26 -22.13 6.46
N ARG A 325 12.02 -22.36 6.00
CA ARG A 325 11.14 -23.38 6.57
C ARG A 325 11.79 -24.78 6.49
N ALA A 326 12.29 -25.17 5.31
CA ALA A 326 12.89 -26.48 5.11
C ALA A 326 14.10 -26.71 6.03
N ARG A 327 14.93 -25.68 6.26
CA ARG A 327 16.07 -25.76 7.19
C ARG A 327 15.63 -25.89 8.65
N LEU A 328 14.61 -25.13 9.07
CA LEU A 328 14.07 -25.22 10.43
C LEU A 328 13.50 -26.61 10.72
N GLU A 329 12.76 -27.18 9.76
CA GLU A 329 12.19 -28.53 9.85
C GLU A 329 13.30 -29.60 9.84
N ALA A 330 14.31 -29.49 8.98
CA ALA A 330 15.45 -30.41 8.94
C ALA A 330 16.26 -30.41 10.24
N LEU A 331 16.40 -29.24 10.87
CA LEU A 331 17.03 -29.08 12.19
C LEU A 331 16.13 -29.52 13.35
N LYS A 332 14.90 -29.95 13.09
CA LYS A 332 13.88 -30.29 14.11
C LYS A 332 13.67 -29.14 15.11
N THR A 333 13.71 -27.90 14.62
CA THR A 333 13.56 -26.72 15.45
C THR A 333 12.15 -26.72 16.08
N PRO A 334 12.00 -26.58 17.41
CA PRO A 334 10.70 -26.72 18.07
C PRO A 334 9.59 -25.84 17.48
N GLY A 335 8.37 -26.39 17.41
CA GLY A 335 7.19 -25.71 16.87
C GLY A 335 6.88 -26.07 15.41
N THR A 336 5.87 -25.40 14.84
CA THR A 336 5.50 -25.54 13.43
C THR A 336 5.90 -24.28 12.65
N TRP A 337 6.33 -24.47 11.41
CA TRP A 337 6.91 -23.39 10.58
C TRP A 337 6.15 -23.15 9.26
N ASN A 338 4.97 -23.76 9.09
CA ASN A 338 4.14 -23.62 7.88
C ASN A 338 3.78 -22.15 7.56
N HIS A 339 3.53 -21.36 8.61
CA HIS A 339 3.20 -19.93 8.51
C HIS A 339 4.25 -19.12 7.73
N ILE A 340 5.53 -19.52 7.70
CA ILE A 340 6.57 -18.84 6.92
C ILE A 340 6.25 -18.88 5.42
N THR A 341 5.68 -19.98 4.94
CA THR A 341 5.31 -20.18 3.51
C THR A 341 3.87 -19.84 3.20
N GLU A 342 2.98 -19.83 4.20
CA GLU A 342 1.57 -19.43 4.03
C GLU A 342 1.40 -17.91 4.05
N GLN A 343 2.26 -17.19 4.77
CA GLN A 343 2.30 -15.74 4.78
C GLN A 343 2.90 -15.16 3.49
N ILE A 344 2.38 -14.01 3.06
CA ILE A 344 2.67 -13.35 1.80
C ILE A 344 3.47 -12.05 2.03
N GLY A 345 4.32 -11.69 1.06
CA GLY A 345 5.01 -10.39 1.03
C GLY A 345 6.38 -10.37 1.70
N MET A 346 6.83 -9.20 2.11
CA MET A 346 8.19 -8.99 2.67
C MET A 346 8.40 -9.58 4.06
N PHE A 347 7.34 -9.71 4.85
CA PHE A 347 7.44 -10.00 6.29
C PHE A 347 6.80 -11.32 6.65
N SER A 348 7.40 -12.02 7.61
CA SER A 348 6.80 -13.17 8.27
C SER A 348 6.73 -12.89 9.77
N PHE A 349 5.55 -13.03 10.36
CA PHE A 349 5.40 -12.90 11.81
C PHE A 349 5.76 -14.24 12.45
N THR A 350 7.00 -14.33 12.94
CA THR A 350 7.63 -15.58 13.38
C THR A 350 7.11 -16.10 14.71
N GLY A 351 6.58 -15.20 15.56
CA GLY A 351 6.20 -15.52 16.93
C GLY A 351 7.39 -15.76 17.87
N LEU A 352 8.60 -15.32 17.49
CA LEU A 352 9.77 -15.29 18.37
C LEU A 352 9.68 -14.07 19.30
N ASN A 353 10.05 -14.27 20.57
CA ASN A 353 10.09 -13.22 21.61
C ASN A 353 11.45 -12.53 21.66
#